data_AF-A0A966DR24-F1
#
_entry.id   AF-A0A966DR24-F1
#
_cell.length_a   1.000
_cell.length_b   1.000
_cell.length_c   1.000
_cell.angle_alpha   90.00
_cell.angle_beta   90.00
_cell.angle_gamma   90.00
#
_symmetry.space_group_name_H-M   'P 1'
#
loop_
_entity.id
_entity.type
_entity.pdbx_description
1 polymer ?
#
loop_
_entity_poly.entity_id
_entity_poly.type
_entity_poly.pdbx_seq_one_letter_code
_entity_poly.pdbx_strand_id
1 'polypeptide(L)'
;MKNYKYLTGDRINLLCSPNNQVTGRISRINDSLIEIDRMKKVYVHSIIAVYQTRRLFALMADIGIKAGGGFFILDLVNALLTKRQPIIKPQTLIISGSLIGVALASLPLMNKKMIIDNENWRIRILCMEN
;
A
#
# COMPACT_ATOMS: atom_id res chain seq x y z
N MET A 1 10.47 -20.92 -1.01
CA MET A 1 10.52 -20.08 0.21
C MET A 1 10.57 -18.62 -0.22
N LYS A 2 9.62 -17.77 0.18
CA LYS A 2 9.56 -16.36 -0.26
C LYS A 2 10.16 -15.46 0.81
N ASN A 3 11.28 -14.82 0.52
CA ASN A 3 11.95 -13.91 1.45
C ASN A 3 11.67 -12.46 1.03
N TYR A 4 11.38 -11.59 1.99
CA TYR A 4 11.31 -10.15 1.78
C TYR A 4 12.50 -9.51 2.49
N LYS A 5 13.33 -8.81 1.71
CA LYS A 5 14.47 -8.06 2.23
C LYS A 5 14.10 -6.58 2.29
N TYR A 6 14.53 -5.93 3.35
CA TYR A 6 14.42 -4.50 3.53
C TYR A 6 15.81 -3.92 3.72
N LEU A 7 16.04 -2.76 3.13
CA LEU A 7 17.29 -2.02 3.24
C LEU A 7 17.02 -0.66 3.89
N THR A 8 18.09 -0.03 4.37
CA THR A 8 18.04 1.37 4.80
C THR A 8 17.50 2.24 3.66
N GLY A 9 16.52 3.09 3.95
CA GLY A 9 15.78 3.90 2.98
C GLY A 9 14.41 3.34 2.62
N ASP A 10 14.19 2.03 2.77
CA ASP A 10 12.90 1.40 2.44
C ASP A 10 11.80 1.82 3.40
N ARG A 11 10.57 1.88 2.88
CA ARG A 11 9.37 2.12 3.70
C ARG A 11 8.86 0.80 4.26
N ILE A 12 8.62 0.76 5.56
CA ILE A 12 8.14 -0.42 6.28
C ILE A 12 6.92 -0.08 7.14
N ASN A 13 6.07 -1.08 7.35
CA ASN A 13 4.91 -1.00 8.23
C ASN A 13 4.93 -2.22 9.17
N LEU A 14 5.10 -1.95 10.46
CA LEU A 14 5.33 -2.92 11.52
C LEU A 14 4.23 -2.86 12.57
N LEU A 15 3.85 -4.01 13.11
CA LEU A 15 3.05 -4.12 14.32
C LEU A 15 3.97 -4.58 15.46
N CYS A 16 4.21 -3.73 16.46
CA CYS A 16 5.11 -4.02 17.58
C CYS A 16 4.35 -4.42 18.86
N SER A 17 3.07 -4.08 18.94
CA SER A 17 2.15 -4.48 20.02
C SER A 17 0.73 -4.48 19.43
N PRO A 18 -0.28 -5.11 20.06
CA PRO A 18 -1.63 -5.22 19.50
C PRO A 18 -2.21 -3.90 18.95
N ASN A 19 -1.88 -2.77 19.59
CA ASN A 19 -2.29 -1.43 19.17
C ASN A 19 -1.14 -0.48 18.81
N ASN A 20 0.08 -1.00 18.61
CA ASN A 20 1.25 -0.17 18.27
C ASN A 20 1.74 -0.48 16.86
N GLN A 21 1.20 0.27 15.90
CA GLN A 21 1.62 0.21 14.51
C GLN A 21 2.63 1.32 14.22
N VAL A 22 3.79 0.94 13.67
CA VAL A 22 4.85 1.86 13.28
C VAL A 22 5.02 1.79 11.77
N THR A 23 4.79 2.92 11.10
CA THR A 23 5.01 3.06 9.65
C THR A 23 5.98 4.20 9.39
N GLY A 24 6.95 3.98 8.52
CA GLY A 24 7.95 4.99 8.17
C GLY A 24 9.07 4.44 7.30
N ARG A 25 10.11 5.24 7.07
CA ARG A 25 11.33 4.80 6.37
C ARG A 25 12.37 4.29 7.35
N ILE A 26 13.00 3.18 6.98
CA ILE A 26 14.13 2.62 7.75
C ILE A 26 15.29 3.59 7.62
N SER A 27 15.68 4.20 8.73
CA SER A 27 16.80 5.13 8.81
C SER A 27 18.10 4.44 9.18
N ARG A 28 18.02 3.37 9.98
CA ARG A 28 19.17 2.56 10.39
C ARG A 28 18.71 1.15 10.79
N ILE A 29 19.56 0.16 10.54
CA ILE A 29 19.39 -1.23 11.00
C ILE A 29 20.64 -1.57 11.82
N ASN A 30 20.46 -1.94 13.08
CA ASN A 30 21.51 -2.49 13.95
C ASN A 30 21.19 -3.96 14.26
N ASP A 31 22.00 -4.64 15.08
CA ASP A 31 21.89 -6.09 15.36
C ASP A 31 20.59 -6.53 16.03
N SER A 32 19.93 -5.66 16.79
CA SER A 32 18.70 -5.99 17.54
C SER A 32 17.58 -4.96 17.42
N LEU A 33 17.81 -3.86 16.70
CA LEU A 33 16.85 -2.77 16.55
C LEU A 33 16.87 -2.17 15.16
N ILE A 34 15.71 -1.65 14.77
CA ILE A 34 15.48 -0.90 13.53
C ILE A 34 15.06 0.51 13.93
N GLU A 35 15.68 1.52 13.34
CA GLU A 35 15.33 2.92 13.52
C GLU A 35 14.47 3.39 12.35
N ILE A 36 13.33 3.99 12.65
CA ILE A 36 12.33 4.45 11.70
C ILE A 36 12.19 5.97 11.81
N ASP A 37 12.28 6.65 10.66
CA ASP A 37 12.21 8.12 10.51
C ASP A 37 13.13 8.90 11.48
N ARG A 38 14.30 8.33 11.84
CA ARG A 38 15.29 8.90 12.77
C ARG A 38 14.78 9.24 14.17
N MET A 39 13.60 8.72 14.55
CA MET A 39 12.97 9.05 15.84
C MET A 39 12.53 7.79 16.58
N LYS A 40 11.99 6.79 15.87
CA LYS A 40 11.38 5.61 16.49
C LYS A 40 12.36 4.45 16.45
N LYS A 41 12.74 3.94 17.61
CA LYS A 41 13.52 2.71 17.75
C LYS A 41 12.58 1.53 18.00
N VAL A 42 12.66 0.51 17.16
CA VAL A 42 11.86 -0.71 17.23
C VAL A 42 12.80 -1.89 17.43
N TYR A 43 12.68 -2.60 18.55
CA TYR A 43 13.44 -3.83 18.77
C TYR A 43 12.87 -4.97 17.95
N VAL A 44 13.74 -5.77 17.32
CA VAL A 44 13.31 -6.85 16.41
C VAL A 44 12.44 -7.89 17.12
N HIS A 45 12.77 -8.22 18.36
CA HIS A 45 11.98 -9.15 19.17
C HIS A 45 10.57 -8.65 19.52
N SER A 46 10.31 -7.34 19.41
CA SER A 46 9.00 -6.76 19.68
C SER A 46 8.06 -6.79 18.48
N ILE A 47 8.56 -7.14 17.29
CA ILE A 47 7.77 -7.10 16.06
C ILE A 47 6.88 -8.35 16.00
N ILE A 48 5.56 -8.15 16.13
CA ILE A 48 4.53 -9.18 16.04
C ILE A 48 4.19 -9.48 14.58
N ALA A 49 4.13 -8.46 13.74
CA ALA A 49 3.77 -8.63 12.33
C ALA A 49 4.39 -7.56 11.44
N VAL A 50 4.57 -7.89 10.17
CA VAL A 50 4.94 -6.96 9.11
C VAL A 50 3.77 -6.85 8.13
N TYR A 51 3.39 -5.63 7.78
CA TYR A 51 2.40 -5.39 6.73
C TYR A 51 3.10 -5.21 5.39
N GLN A 52 2.80 -6.11 4.46
CA GLN A 52 3.30 -6.03 3.09
C GLN A 52 2.21 -5.53 2.16
N THR A 53 2.54 -4.49 1.38
CA THR A 53 1.66 -3.99 0.34
C THR A 53 1.68 -4.94 -0.86
N ARG A 54 0.52 -5.48 -1.22
CA ARG A 54 0.31 -6.22 -2.47
C ARG A 54 0.25 -5.22 -3.61
N ARG A 55 1.37 -5.07 -4.33
CA ARG A 55 1.54 -4.12 -5.44
C ARG A 55 0.40 -4.18 -6.46
N LEU A 56 -0.11 -5.36 -6.77
CA LEU A 56 -1.23 -5.52 -7.72
C LEU A 56 -2.49 -4.79 -7.25
N PHE A 57 -2.93 -5.01 -6.01
CA PHE A 57 -4.13 -4.35 -5.48
C PHE A 57 -3.90 -2.85 -5.26
N ALA A 58 -2.69 -2.45 -4.85
CA ALA A 58 -2.33 -1.03 -4.77
C ALA A 58 -2.43 -0.34 -6.14
N LEU A 59 -1.96 -1.01 -7.20
CA LEU A 59 -2.04 -0.51 -8.56
C LEU A 59 -3.48 -0.50 -9.07
N MET A 60 -4.29 -1.53 -8.79
CA MET A 60 -5.72 -1.53 -9.14
C MET A 60 -6.47 -0.39 -8.46
N ALA A 61 -6.19 -0.12 -7.18
CA ALA A 61 -6.76 1.02 -6.47
C ALA A 61 -6.36 2.35 -7.13
N ASP A 62 -5.07 2.54 -7.38
CA ASP A 62 -4.54 3.79 -7.95
C ASP A 62 -5.07 4.03 -9.37
N ILE A 63 -5.00 3.02 -10.24
CA ILE A 63 -5.50 3.12 -11.61
C ILE A 63 -7.01 3.26 -11.63
N GLY A 64 -7.77 2.48 -10.85
CA GLY A 64 -9.23 2.54 -10.90
C GLY A 64 -9.77 3.90 -10.46
N ILE A 65 -9.18 4.53 -9.45
CA ILE A 65 -9.54 5.90 -9.04
C ILE A 65 -9.17 6.91 -10.14
N LYS A 66 -7.93 6.87 -10.64
CA LYS A 66 -7.45 7.83 -11.65
C LYS A 66 -8.17 7.68 -12.99
N ALA A 67 -8.35 6.46 -13.47
CA ALA A 67 -9.03 6.17 -14.72
C ALA A 67 -10.53 6.46 -14.62
N GLY A 68 -11.19 6.02 -13.54
CA GLY A 68 -12.62 6.29 -13.33
C GLY A 68 -12.91 7.77 -13.19
N GLY A 69 -12.19 8.47 -12.30
CA GLY A 69 -12.35 9.92 -12.11
C GLY A 69 -11.93 10.73 -13.34
N GLY A 70 -10.79 10.37 -13.94
CA GLY A 70 -10.28 11.03 -15.14
C GLY A 70 -11.20 10.89 -16.34
N PHE A 71 -11.73 9.68 -16.60
CA PHE A 71 -12.69 9.45 -17.67
C PHE A 71 -13.98 10.22 -17.46
N PHE A 72 -14.49 10.24 -16.22
CA PHE A 72 -15.68 11.01 -15.87
C PHE A 72 -15.49 12.51 -16.12
N ILE A 73 -14.39 13.09 -15.62
CA ILE A 73 -14.07 14.51 -15.81
C ILE A 73 -13.90 14.83 -17.30
N LEU A 74 -13.21 13.97 -18.05
CA LEU A 74 -12.96 14.19 -19.47
C LEU A 74 -14.25 14.18 -20.28
N ASP A 75 -15.13 13.19 -20.07
CA ASP A 75 -16.41 13.14 -20.77
C ASP A 75 -17.34 14.28 -20.35
N LEU A 76 -17.32 14.68 -19.08
CA LEU A 76 -18.04 15.85 -18.58
C LEU A 76 -17.58 17.15 -19.26
N VAL A 77 -16.27 17.42 -19.27
CA VAL A 77 -15.70 18.62 -19.91
C VAL A 77 -15.99 18.60 -21.41
N ASN A 78 -15.80 17.46 -22.07
CA ASN A 78 -16.07 17.34 -23.50
C ASN A 78 -17.56 17.59 -23.83
N ALA A 79 -18.47 17.07 -22.99
CA ALA A 79 -19.90 17.30 -23.17
C ALA A 79 -20.29 18.76 -22.95
N LEU A 80 -19.69 19.43 -21.97
CA LEU A 80 -19.92 20.87 -21.71
C LEU A 80 -19.43 21.74 -22.88
N LEU A 81 -18.24 21.46 -23.41
CA LEU A 81 -17.68 22.20 -24.55
C LEU A 81 -18.49 21.98 -25.83
N THR A 82 -18.96 20.74 -26.06
CA THR A 82 -19.72 20.38 -27.27
C THR A 82 -21.23 20.62 -27.12
N LYS A 83 -21.68 21.17 -25.97
CA LYS A 83 -23.11 21.34 -25.62
C LYS A 83 -23.94 20.06 -25.83
N ARG A 84 -23.30 18.90 -25.63
CA ARG A 84 -23.91 17.57 -25.86
C ARG A 84 -24.96 17.30 -24.79
N GLN A 85 -26.14 16.82 -25.20
CA GLN A 85 -27.14 16.25 -24.30
C GLN A 85 -27.28 14.73 -24.54
N PRO A 86 -27.33 13.90 -23.48
CA PRO A 86 -27.10 14.25 -22.08
C PRO A 86 -25.64 14.63 -21.81
N ILE A 87 -25.44 15.47 -20.79
CA ILE A 87 -24.11 15.94 -20.36
C ILE A 87 -23.27 14.72 -19.95
N ILE A 88 -23.81 13.86 -19.08
CA ILE A 88 -23.18 12.61 -18.68
C ILE A 88 -23.95 11.46 -19.32
N LYS A 89 -23.25 10.62 -20.09
CA LYS A 89 -23.85 9.41 -20.66
C LYS A 89 -24.03 8.35 -19.56
N PRO A 90 -25.11 7.54 -19.60
CA PRO A 90 -25.26 6.40 -18.69
C PRO A 90 -24.04 5.46 -18.73
N GLN A 91 -23.47 5.26 -19.92
CA GLN A 91 -22.25 4.46 -20.10
C GLN A 91 -21.06 5.05 -19.33
N THR A 92 -20.89 6.37 -19.32
CA THR A 92 -19.83 7.05 -18.58
C THR A 92 -19.96 6.83 -17.08
N LEU A 93 -21.19 6.90 -16.56
CA LEU A 93 -21.49 6.60 -15.16
C LEU A 93 -21.16 5.14 -14.81
N ILE A 94 -21.55 4.18 -15.66
CA ILE A 94 -21.28 2.76 -15.44
C ILE A 94 -19.77 2.48 -15.44
N ILE A 95 -19.03 3.00 -16.43
CA ILE A 95 -17.59 2.78 -16.54
C ILE A 95 -16.86 3.44 -15.38
N SER A 96 -17.13 4.72 -15.11
CA SER A 96 -16.45 5.45 -14.03
C SER A 96 -16.80 4.88 -12.66
N GLY A 97 -18.08 4.56 -12.45
CA GLY A 97 -18.58 3.96 -11.21
C GLY A 97 -18.02 2.57 -10.96
N SER A 98 -17.93 1.71 -11.98
CA SER A 98 -17.34 0.37 -11.84
C SER A 98 -15.84 0.43 -11.57
N LEU A 99 -15.08 1.29 -12.25
CA LEU A 99 -13.65 1.47 -11.99
C LEU A 99 -13.37 1.96 -10.57
N ILE A 100 -14.12 2.97 -10.11
CA ILE A 100 -14.02 3.47 -8.74
C ILE A 100 -14.47 2.39 -7.74
N GLY A 101 -15.55 1.69 -8.03
CA GLY A 101 -16.07 0.60 -7.18
C GLY A 101 -15.03 -0.52 -6.99
N VAL A 102 -14.40 -0.98 -8.07
CA VAL A 102 -13.32 -1.98 -8.02
C VAL A 102 -12.12 -1.45 -7.25
N ALA A 103 -11.75 -0.18 -7.44
CA ALA A 103 -10.65 0.44 -6.69
C ALA A 103 -10.93 0.43 -5.18
N LEU A 104 -12.12 0.84 -4.76
CA LEU A 104 -12.53 0.83 -3.35
C LEU A 104 -12.55 -0.61 -2.80
N ALA A 105 -13.08 -1.57 -3.56
CA ALA A 105 -13.09 -2.98 -3.17
C ALA A 105 -11.68 -3.57 -3.02
N SER A 106 -10.68 -3.03 -3.74
CA SER A 106 -9.30 -3.50 -3.68
C SER A 106 -8.51 -2.97 -2.47
N LEU A 107 -8.94 -1.87 -1.84
CA LEU A 107 -8.29 -1.27 -0.68
C LEU A 107 -8.06 -2.24 0.50
N PRO A 108 -9.06 -3.02 0.98
CA PRO A 108 -8.83 -3.97 2.07
C PRO A 108 -7.87 -5.11 1.70
N LEU A 109 -7.75 -5.42 0.41
CA LEU A 109 -6.85 -6.46 -0.10
C LEU A 109 -5.42 -5.96 -0.32
N MET A 110 -5.21 -4.65 -0.26
CA MET A 110 -3.93 -4.00 -0.54
C MET A 110 -2.85 -4.40 0.47
N ASN A 111 -3.21 -4.62 1.73
CA ASN A 111 -2.23 -4.93 2.77
C ASN A 111 -2.37 -6.38 3.23
N LYS A 112 -1.26 -7.13 3.18
CA LYS A 112 -1.16 -8.46 3.77
C LYS A 112 -0.44 -8.37 5.10
N LYS A 113 -1.12 -8.78 6.18
CA LYS A 113 -0.48 -8.97 7.50
C LYS A 113 0.33 -10.27 7.46
N MET A 114 1.60 -10.18 7.84
CA MET A 114 2.52 -11.32 7.95
C MET A 114 2.93 -11.45 9.40
N ILE A 115 2.31 -12.38 10.11
CA ILE A 115 2.53 -12.62 11.54
C ILE A 115 3.85 -13.35 11.72
N ILE A 116 4.69 -12.87 12.62
CA ILE A 116 5.96 -13.48 12.98
C ILE A 116 5.68 -14.51 14.08
N ASP A 117 5.74 -15.78 13.72
CA ASP A 117 5.41 -16.93 14.58
C ASP A 117 6.61 -17.86 14.79
N ASN A 118 7.77 -17.54 14.20
CA ASN A 118 8.94 -18.41 14.15
C ASN A 118 8.72 -19.77 13.47
N GLU A 119 7.60 -20.01 12.78
CA GLU A 119 7.36 -21.23 12.01
C GLU A 119 7.26 -20.90 10.53
N ASN A 120 6.29 -20.06 10.18
CA ASN A 120 6.01 -19.63 8.82
C ASN A 120 6.78 -18.37 8.45
N TRP A 121 6.87 -17.42 9.38
CA TRP A 121 7.60 -16.17 9.17
C TRP A 121 8.53 -15.87 10.33
N ARG A 122 9.78 -15.56 9.97
CA ARG A 122 10.87 -15.21 10.88
C ARG A 122 11.48 -13.90 10.44
N ILE A 123 11.82 -13.03 11.38
CA ILE A 123 12.63 -11.85 11.11
C ILE A 123 14.08 -12.17 11.42
N ARG A 124 14.98 -11.81 10.51
CA ARG A 124 16.43 -11.90 10.70
C ARG A 124 17.07 -10.64 10.15
N ILE A 125 18.02 -10.09 10.90
CA ILE A 125 18.93 -9.07 10.40
C ILE A 125 20.09 -9.82 9.73
N LEU A 126 20.42 -9.40 8.51
CA LEU A 126 21.51 -9.97 7.74
C LEU A 126 22.61 -8.91 7.67
N CYS A 127 23.78 -9.22 8.22
CA CYS A 127 24.97 -8.43 7.95
C CYS A 127 25.46 -8.82 6.55
N MET A 128 25.50 -7.86 5.61
CA MET A 128 26.17 -8.09 4.34
C MET A 128 27.63 -7.69 4.58
N GLU A 129 28.50 -8.69 4.80
CA GLU A 129 29.94 -8.49 4.63
C GLU A 129 30.21 -8.15 3.16
N ASN A 130 30.99 -7.09 2.94
CA ASN A 130 31.52 -6.71 1.62
C ASN A 130 32.76 -7.53 1.31
#